data_AF-A0AAU9QJ81-F1
#
_entry.id   AF-A0AAU9QJ81-F1
#
_cell.length_a   1.000
_cell.length_b   1.000
_cell.length_c   1.000
_cell.angle_alpha   90.00
_cell.angle_beta   90.00
_cell.angle_gamma   90.00
#
_symmetry.space_group_name_H-M   'P 1'
#
loop_
_entity.id
_entity.type
_entity.pdbx_description
1 polymer ?
#
loop_
_entity_poly.entity_id
_entity_poly.type
_entity_poly.pdbx_seq_one_letter_code
_entity_poly.pdbx_strand_id
1 'polypeptide(L)'
;MSVSKSLIRQSHFLGTKIRNLRKNNHLTMEDLSARCVRINPEYAPSVSYLSMIERGKRVPSIDMLEVIAEVFQKEPAWFLDDEPELEAITPNKGNRGGINGMALEPSFLFSNDILQIAIPEMLSQTGITGRQFAHLLIRAHQENHQNHFPDLERAAEEVGLKRLNLSVEDLIDIAKSLGLDIRWIDRAPQDVVDELGVSAKQLVTSFMEAPGTIYLNKRMRDYPTRLKYDLAVYIGHRVLHSSDGMSNVLSIGHQNNWEQTDSPMSNSELNSQDILQAWRDFESSFFAGALLCPKVPFRQLLDRSGYEIDVHKKAGVSPSVAMRRMTVVSPYPHWHYFDAYGPGKLKAVYRGNGIPLPWGNMRKVNDPCQHWAVFRRLSQPLDTSSAQISILNVGNEPRIYCCESVNVFDPAGNNRVLCAGIDLNPAISAQGGDAIAIAEELKSLCVSSGGSTVIPQHIKKDLTTIAKILNINWIERGIQTQARLICSRGAVCPRQPSCYNKCGDSGDTGDEVQVLDL
;
A
#
# COMPACT_ATOMS: atom_id res chain seq x y z
N MET A 1 15.94 16.05 -47.05
CA MET A 1 14.55 16.27 -46.55
C MET A 1 13.78 14.97 -46.23
N SER A 2 14.43 13.81 -46.04
CA SER A 2 13.75 12.54 -45.65
C SER A 2 13.82 12.21 -44.15
N VAL A 3 14.73 12.83 -43.40
CA VAL A 3 15.03 12.48 -42.00
C VAL A 3 13.96 12.96 -41.00
N SER A 4 13.28 14.09 -41.27
CA SER A 4 12.27 14.65 -40.35
C SER A 4 11.02 13.78 -40.17
N LYS A 5 10.59 13.07 -41.23
CA LYS A 5 9.49 12.09 -41.13
C LYS A 5 9.91 10.80 -40.40
N SER A 6 11.19 10.47 -40.41
CA SER A 6 11.76 9.32 -39.69
C SER A 6 11.82 9.58 -38.18
N LEU A 7 12.29 10.77 -37.78
CA LEU A 7 12.35 11.20 -36.37
C LEU A 7 11.00 11.11 -35.66
N ILE A 8 9.91 11.51 -36.32
CA ILE A 8 8.55 11.43 -35.74
C ILE A 8 8.13 9.97 -35.49
N ARG A 9 8.55 9.03 -36.34
CA ARG A 9 8.24 7.59 -36.20
C ARG A 9 9.18 6.85 -35.25
N GLN A 10 10.33 7.44 -34.93
CA GLN A 10 11.40 6.82 -34.14
C GLN A 10 11.62 7.50 -32.77
N SER A 11 10.70 8.39 -32.36
CA SER A 11 10.84 9.21 -31.15
C SER A 11 9.89 8.80 -30.03
N HIS A 12 9.31 7.59 -30.09
CA HIS A 12 8.32 7.13 -29.12
C HIS A 12 8.87 7.13 -27.69
N PHE A 13 10.14 6.79 -27.50
CA PHE A 13 10.78 6.81 -26.18
C PHE A 13 11.66 8.05 -25.92
N LEU A 14 11.83 8.95 -26.90
CA LEU A 14 12.74 10.10 -26.83
C LEU A 14 12.50 10.96 -25.57
N GLY A 15 11.24 11.36 -25.37
CA GLY A 15 10.85 12.21 -24.23
C GLY A 15 11.12 11.53 -22.89
N THR A 16 10.77 10.25 -22.78
CA THR A 16 10.99 9.46 -21.56
C THR A 16 12.48 9.22 -21.29
N LYS A 17 13.30 8.92 -22.30
CA LYS A 17 14.76 8.77 -22.20
C LYS A 17 15.41 10.06 -21.69
N ILE A 18 15.07 11.22 -22.26
CA ILE A 18 15.56 12.54 -21.80
C ILE A 18 15.15 12.80 -20.35
N ARG A 19 13.87 12.57 -20.03
CA ARG A 19 13.34 12.79 -18.67
C ARG A 19 14.03 11.92 -17.63
N ASN A 20 14.25 10.64 -17.93
CA ASN A 20 14.90 9.70 -17.02
C ASN A 20 16.37 10.04 -16.83
N LEU A 21 17.12 10.35 -17.90
CA LEU A 21 18.50 10.82 -17.78
C LEU A 21 18.60 12.08 -16.93
N ARG A 22 17.71 13.05 -17.16
CA ARG A 22 17.68 14.30 -16.38
C ARG A 22 17.45 14.02 -14.89
N LYS A 23 16.45 13.18 -14.56
CA LYS A 23 16.13 12.84 -13.17
C LYS A 23 17.22 12.02 -12.48
N ASN A 24 17.81 11.05 -13.18
CA ASN A 24 18.87 10.20 -12.65
C ASN A 24 20.16 11.00 -12.37
N ASN A 25 20.38 12.09 -13.11
CA ASN A 25 21.47 13.03 -12.88
C ASN A 25 21.08 14.22 -11.97
N HIS A 26 19.92 14.16 -11.31
CA HIS A 26 19.42 15.20 -10.38
C HIS A 26 19.33 16.61 -10.96
N LEU A 27 19.03 16.74 -12.25
CA LEU A 27 18.92 18.04 -12.93
C LEU A 27 17.48 18.55 -12.93
N THR A 28 17.28 19.84 -12.65
CA THR A 28 16.02 20.53 -12.94
C THR A 28 15.89 20.78 -14.46
N MET A 29 14.70 21.15 -14.93
CA MET A 29 14.54 21.54 -16.34
C MET A 29 15.29 22.85 -16.61
N GLU A 30 15.37 23.76 -15.64
CA GLU A 30 16.22 24.95 -15.72
C GLU A 30 17.69 24.58 -15.90
N ASP A 31 18.20 23.63 -15.11
CA ASP A 31 19.60 23.19 -15.20
C ASP A 31 19.94 22.60 -16.57
N LEU A 32 19.07 21.74 -17.10
CA LEU A 32 19.26 21.14 -18.42
C LEU A 32 19.24 22.23 -19.51
N SER A 33 18.25 23.13 -19.48
CA SER A 33 18.16 24.24 -20.44
C SER A 33 19.41 25.12 -20.40
N ALA A 34 19.87 25.50 -19.20
CA ALA A 34 21.07 26.32 -19.03
C ALA A 34 22.34 25.62 -19.55
N ARG A 35 22.46 24.31 -19.37
CA ARG A 35 23.58 23.52 -19.93
C ARG A 35 23.53 23.48 -21.46
N CYS A 36 22.35 23.30 -22.04
CA CYS A 36 22.17 23.37 -23.50
C CYS A 36 22.56 24.74 -24.06
N VAL A 37 22.18 25.85 -23.38
CA VAL A 37 22.55 27.22 -23.79
C VAL A 37 24.07 27.42 -23.81
N ARG A 38 24.81 26.79 -22.88
CA ARG A 38 26.28 26.86 -22.85
C ARG A 38 26.96 26.15 -24.01
N ILE A 39 26.31 25.14 -24.58
CA ILE A 39 26.81 24.37 -25.73
C ILE A 39 26.48 25.12 -27.02
N ASN A 40 25.19 25.38 -27.25
CA ASN A 40 24.73 26.09 -28.43
C ASN A 40 23.47 26.93 -28.10
N PRO A 41 23.59 28.26 -27.99
CA PRO A 41 22.46 29.13 -27.68
C PRO A 41 21.33 29.11 -28.71
N GLU A 42 21.63 28.83 -29.98
CA GLU A 42 20.66 28.89 -31.09
C GLU A 42 19.71 27.69 -31.07
N TYR A 43 20.23 26.50 -30.74
CA TYR A 43 19.47 25.25 -30.70
C TYR A 43 19.11 24.79 -29.28
N ALA A 44 19.42 25.57 -28.26
CA ALA A 44 19.08 25.25 -26.88
C ALA A 44 17.56 25.31 -26.65
N PRO A 45 16.94 24.24 -26.11
CA PRO A 45 15.51 24.26 -25.81
C PRO A 45 15.24 25.10 -24.55
N SER A 46 14.17 25.90 -24.60
CA SER A 46 13.64 26.57 -23.41
C SER A 46 13.05 25.56 -22.43
N VAL A 47 12.90 25.96 -21.15
CA VAL A 47 12.28 25.12 -20.10
C VAL A 47 10.88 24.63 -20.50
N SER A 48 10.06 25.49 -21.10
CA SER A 48 8.72 25.14 -21.57
C SER A 48 8.76 24.15 -22.74
N TYR A 49 9.75 24.29 -23.64
CA TYR A 49 9.93 23.40 -24.78
C TYR A 49 10.46 22.03 -24.37
N LEU A 50 11.47 21.97 -23.48
CA LEU A 50 11.93 20.75 -22.81
C LEU A 50 10.77 20.01 -22.16
N SER A 51 9.91 20.73 -21.44
CA SER A 51 8.76 20.11 -20.82
C SER A 51 7.75 19.54 -21.82
N MET A 52 7.65 20.08 -23.03
CA MET A 52 6.81 19.50 -24.09
C MET A 52 7.47 18.27 -24.71
N ILE A 53 8.79 18.27 -24.88
CA ILE A 53 9.57 17.11 -25.37
C ILE A 53 9.46 15.94 -24.39
N GLU A 54 9.71 16.16 -23.09
CA GLU A 54 9.66 15.12 -22.05
C GLU A 54 8.28 14.48 -21.87
N ARG A 55 7.22 15.12 -22.34
CA ARG A 55 5.84 14.61 -22.30
C ARG A 55 5.41 13.99 -23.64
N GLY A 56 6.31 13.87 -24.61
CA GLY A 56 6.01 13.37 -25.96
C GLY A 56 5.11 14.29 -26.78
N LYS A 57 4.87 15.54 -26.36
CA LYS A 57 4.00 16.49 -27.07
C LYS A 57 4.69 17.17 -28.25
N ARG A 58 6.03 17.23 -28.25
CA ARG A 58 6.84 17.80 -29.33
C ARG A 58 8.07 16.95 -29.56
N VAL A 59 8.48 16.87 -30.82
CA VAL A 59 9.74 16.26 -31.25
C VAL A 59 10.73 17.39 -31.53
N PRO A 60 11.94 17.39 -30.92
CA PRO A 60 12.97 18.38 -31.21
C PRO A 60 13.50 18.26 -32.65
N SER A 61 14.13 19.32 -33.16
CA SER A 61 14.95 19.21 -34.37
C SER A 61 16.19 18.35 -34.10
N ILE A 62 16.84 17.87 -35.17
CA ILE A 62 18.07 17.07 -35.03
C ILE A 62 19.17 17.88 -34.33
N ASP A 63 19.33 19.16 -34.69
CA ASP A 63 20.35 20.04 -34.11
C ASP A 63 20.09 20.27 -32.60
N MET A 64 18.81 20.37 -32.20
CA MET A 64 18.44 20.48 -30.79
C MET A 64 18.67 19.16 -30.04
N LEU A 65 18.41 18.02 -30.69
CA LEU A 65 18.68 16.71 -30.11
C LEU A 65 20.18 16.49 -29.91
N GLU A 66 21.02 16.93 -30.86
CA GLU A 66 22.48 16.90 -30.74
C GLU A 66 22.97 17.68 -29.52
N VAL A 67 22.44 18.89 -29.27
CA VAL A 67 22.77 19.67 -28.08
C VAL A 67 22.38 18.94 -26.79
N ILE A 68 21.19 18.34 -26.74
CA ILE A 68 20.74 17.56 -25.58
C ILE A 68 21.63 16.32 -25.40
N ALA A 69 22.00 15.66 -26.48
CA ALA A 69 22.82 14.46 -26.49
C ALA A 69 24.25 14.75 -26.00
N GLU A 70 24.81 15.90 -26.37
CA GLU A 70 26.12 16.37 -25.89
C GLU A 70 26.12 16.65 -24.38
N VAL A 71 25.05 17.24 -23.81
CA VAL A 71 24.92 17.41 -22.35
C VAL A 71 24.99 16.07 -21.63
N PHE A 72 24.38 15.04 -22.18
CA PHE A 72 24.32 13.70 -21.58
C PHE A 72 25.44 12.75 -22.04
N GLN A 73 26.35 13.22 -22.91
CA GLN A 73 27.42 12.40 -23.50
C GLN A 73 26.88 11.12 -24.14
N LYS A 74 25.84 11.27 -24.97
CA LYS A 74 25.19 10.19 -25.72
C LYS A 74 25.18 10.54 -27.22
N GLU A 75 25.07 9.51 -28.05
CA GLU A 75 24.81 9.70 -29.49
C GLU A 75 23.33 10.08 -29.69
N PRO A 76 22.98 11.00 -30.62
CA PRO A 76 21.59 11.34 -30.91
C PRO A 76 20.72 10.13 -31.26
N ALA A 77 21.29 9.13 -31.93
CA ALA A 77 20.64 7.88 -32.28
C ALA A 77 20.18 7.08 -31.05
N TRP A 78 20.88 7.17 -29.92
CA TRP A 78 20.51 6.47 -28.67
C TRP A 78 19.12 6.89 -28.15
N PHE A 79 18.72 8.14 -28.40
CA PHE A 79 17.41 8.62 -28.00
C PHE A 79 16.28 8.18 -28.93
N LEU A 80 16.62 7.66 -30.11
CA LEU A 80 15.68 7.14 -31.10
C LEU A 80 15.42 5.63 -30.85
N ASP A 81 14.47 5.06 -31.58
CA ASP A 81 13.90 3.71 -31.36
C ASP A 81 14.87 2.54 -31.71
N ASP A 82 15.98 2.44 -30.99
CA ASP A 82 16.61 1.15 -30.69
C ASP A 82 15.95 0.54 -29.44
N GLU A 83 15.80 -0.80 -29.40
CA GLU A 83 15.19 -1.55 -28.29
C GLU A 83 15.67 -0.99 -26.94
N PRO A 84 14.79 -0.34 -26.16
CA PRO A 84 15.24 0.36 -24.96
C PRO A 84 15.62 -0.63 -23.87
N GLU A 85 16.78 -0.42 -23.25
CA GLU A 85 17.07 -1.03 -21.95
C GLU A 85 15.95 -0.64 -20.97
N LEU A 86 15.32 -1.64 -20.32
CA LEU A 86 14.17 -1.44 -19.42
C LEU A 86 14.44 -0.38 -18.34
N GLU A 87 15.68 -0.28 -17.86
CA GLU A 87 16.12 0.72 -16.88
C GLU A 87 16.07 2.16 -17.42
N ALA A 88 16.31 2.36 -18.72
CA ALA A 88 16.33 3.68 -19.34
C ALA A 88 14.92 4.28 -19.53
N ILE A 89 13.89 3.43 -19.59
CA ILE A 89 12.49 3.86 -19.78
C ILE A 89 11.63 3.74 -18.52
N THR A 90 12.03 2.93 -17.54
CA THR A 90 11.27 2.79 -16.29
C THR A 90 11.25 4.12 -15.53
N PRO A 91 10.07 4.69 -15.25
CA PRO A 91 9.98 5.99 -14.58
C PRO A 91 10.56 5.90 -13.17
N ASN A 92 11.60 6.69 -12.91
CA ASN A 92 12.15 6.84 -11.56
C ASN A 92 11.14 7.59 -10.66
N LYS A 93 10.42 6.83 -9.83
CA LYS A 93 9.46 7.33 -8.83
C LYS A 93 10.15 7.85 -7.55
N GLY A 94 11.48 7.74 -7.44
CA GLY A 94 12.23 8.07 -6.23
C GLY A 94 11.79 7.21 -5.04
N ASN A 95 11.96 7.73 -3.82
CA ASN A 95 11.56 7.06 -2.56
C ASN A 95 10.03 7.02 -2.31
N ARG A 96 9.20 7.39 -3.30
CA ARG A 96 7.75 7.34 -3.17
C ARG A 96 7.29 5.89 -3.36
N GLY A 97 7.05 5.22 -2.24
CA GLY A 97 6.73 3.80 -2.16
C GLY A 97 5.61 3.36 -3.11
N GLY A 98 5.61 2.06 -3.43
CA GLY A 98 4.67 1.43 -4.35
C GLY A 98 5.41 0.58 -5.38
N ILE A 99 4.64 -0.04 -6.28
CA ILE A 99 5.18 -0.79 -7.42
C ILE A 99 5.85 0.17 -8.42
N ASN A 100 6.99 -0.25 -8.99
CA ASN A 100 7.66 0.45 -10.08
C ASN A 100 6.62 0.79 -11.15
N GLY A 101 6.60 2.06 -11.57
CA GLY A 101 5.70 2.47 -12.66
C GLY A 101 6.12 1.81 -13.96
N MET A 102 5.17 1.60 -14.86
CA MET A 102 5.48 1.29 -16.25
C MET A 102 5.67 2.59 -17.03
N ALA A 103 6.57 2.57 -18.01
CA ALA A 103 6.67 3.64 -19.00
C ALA A 103 5.39 3.66 -19.84
N LEU A 104 4.69 4.79 -19.86
CA LEU A 104 3.46 4.94 -20.64
C LEU A 104 3.82 5.43 -22.05
N GLU A 105 4.46 4.56 -22.83
CA GLU A 105 4.88 4.85 -24.19
C GLU A 105 4.37 3.82 -25.21
N PRO A 106 4.00 4.23 -26.43
CA PRO A 106 3.98 5.62 -26.89
C PRO A 106 2.85 6.43 -26.23
N SER A 107 3.18 7.63 -25.75
CA SER A 107 2.32 8.47 -24.91
C SER A 107 0.91 8.73 -25.45
N PHE A 108 0.71 8.71 -26.77
CA PHE A 108 -0.61 8.90 -27.39
C PHE A 108 -1.60 7.76 -27.02
N LEU A 109 -1.13 6.51 -26.84
CA LEU A 109 -1.97 5.37 -26.41
C LEU A 109 -2.46 5.51 -24.96
N PHE A 110 -1.75 6.30 -24.16
CA PHE A 110 -2.07 6.57 -22.75
C PHE A 110 -2.69 7.95 -22.56
N SER A 111 -3.26 8.52 -23.62
CA SER A 111 -4.07 9.74 -23.53
C SER A 111 -5.33 9.52 -22.68
N ASN A 112 -5.83 10.59 -22.07
CA ASN A 112 -7.04 10.51 -21.23
C ASN A 112 -8.22 9.91 -22.00
N ASP A 113 -8.40 10.26 -23.27
CA ASP A 113 -9.51 9.78 -24.09
C ASP A 113 -9.44 8.27 -24.34
N ILE A 114 -8.24 7.73 -24.62
CA ILE A 114 -8.06 6.29 -24.82
C ILE A 114 -8.20 5.55 -23.50
N LEU A 115 -7.62 6.05 -22.41
CA LEU A 115 -7.72 5.42 -21.09
C LEU A 115 -9.15 5.41 -20.56
N GLN A 116 -9.95 6.45 -20.83
CA GLN A 116 -11.37 6.50 -20.48
C GLN A 116 -12.20 5.41 -21.18
N ILE A 117 -11.73 4.87 -22.31
CA ILE A 117 -12.38 3.76 -23.05
C ILE A 117 -11.77 2.41 -22.66
N ALA A 118 -10.45 2.31 -22.62
CA ALA A 118 -9.72 1.07 -22.40
C ALA A 118 -9.84 0.55 -20.96
N ILE A 119 -9.90 1.43 -19.96
CA ILE A 119 -10.04 1.03 -18.56
C ILE A 119 -11.37 0.31 -18.32
N PRO A 120 -12.56 0.88 -18.65
CA PRO A 120 -13.83 0.16 -18.50
C PRO A 120 -13.84 -1.22 -19.16
N GLU A 121 -13.32 -1.31 -20.39
CA GLU A 121 -13.23 -2.57 -21.13
C GLU A 121 -12.35 -3.60 -20.38
N MET A 122 -11.17 -3.18 -19.92
CA MET A 122 -10.28 -4.04 -19.12
C MET A 122 -10.96 -4.49 -17.82
N LEU A 123 -11.68 -3.61 -17.12
CA LEU A 123 -12.39 -3.97 -15.88
C LEU A 123 -13.51 -4.98 -16.15
N SER A 124 -14.27 -4.80 -17.22
CA SER A 124 -15.32 -5.73 -17.65
C SER A 124 -14.74 -7.11 -17.97
N GLN A 125 -13.67 -7.18 -18.77
CA GLN A 125 -12.99 -8.43 -19.12
C GLN A 125 -12.35 -9.14 -17.91
N THR A 126 -11.89 -8.37 -16.93
CA THR A 126 -11.25 -8.92 -15.71
C THR A 126 -12.24 -9.17 -14.58
N GLY A 127 -13.52 -8.83 -14.73
CA GLY A 127 -14.54 -8.94 -13.68
C GLY A 127 -14.25 -8.06 -12.47
N ILE A 128 -13.55 -6.95 -12.65
CA ILE A 128 -13.22 -6.00 -11.59
C ILE A 128 -14.35 -4.98 -11.47
N THR A 129 -14.90 -4.80 -10.26
CA THR A 129 -15.96 -3.81 -10.04
C THR A 129 -15.41 -2.38 -9.94
N GLY A 130 -16.25 -1.38 -10.25
CA GLY A 130 -15.88 0.04 -10.14
C GLY A 130 -15.37 0.44 -8.75
N ARG A 131 -15.99 -0.09 -7.69
CA ARG A 131 -15.56 0.15 -6.30
C ARG A 131 -14.20 -0.49 -5.97
N GLN A 132 -13.92 -1.69 -6.49
CA GLN A 132 -12.60 -2.29 -6.31
C GLN A 132 -11.52 -1.47 -7.04
N PHE A 133 -11.83 -1.01 -8.26
CA PHE A 133 -10.94 -0.12 -9.01
C PHE A 133 -10.71 1.21 -8.27
N ALA A 134 -11.76 1.82 -7.71
CA ALA A 134 -11.64 3.03 -6.87
C ALA A 134 -10.67 2.83 -5.70
N HIS A 135 -10.75 1.71 -4.99
CA HIS A 135 -9.81 1.39 -3.91
C HIS A 135 -8.37 1.19 -4.40
N LEU A 136 -8.17 0.64 -5.60
CA LEU A 136 -6.83 0.56 -6.21
C LEU A 136 -6.28 1.97 -6.50
N LEU A 137 -7.10 2.86 -7.04
CA LEU A 137 -6.73 4.26 -7.27
C LEU A 137 -6.38 4.98 -5.97
N ILE A 138 -7.22 4.84 -4.94
CA ILE A 138 -6.98 5.42 -3.60
C ILE A 138 -5.67 4.89 -3.02
N ARG A 139 -5.41 3.58 -3.10
CA ARG A 139 -4.17 2.99 -2.63
C ARG A 139 -2.95 3.56 -3.37
N ALA A 140 -3.02 3.65 -4.70
CA ALA A 140 -1.94 4.24 -5.50
C ALA A 140 -1.72 5.72 -5.12
N HIS A 141 -2.81 6.45 -4.87
CA HIS A 141 -2.77 7.84 -4.41
C HIS A 141 -2.12 7.97 -3.03
N GLN A 142 -2.49 7.13 -2.06
CA GLN A 142 -1.91 7.05 -0.73
C GLN A 142 -0.40 6.73 -0.76
N GLU A 143 -0.01 5.76 -1.57
CA GLU A 143 1.40 5.36 -1.75
C GLU A 143 2.23 6.49 -2.36
N ASN A 144 1.72 7.15 -3.41
CA ASN A 144 2.38 8.29 -4.04
C ASN A 144 2.58 9.48 -3.10
N HIS A 145 1.64 9.71 -2.18
CA HIS A 145 1.72 10.78 -1.17
C HIS A 145 2.37 10.34 0.15
N GLN A 146 2.84 9.08 0.26
CA GLN A 146 3.36 8.52 1.52
C GLN A 146 2.40 8.73 2.71
N ASN A 147 1.09 8.58 2.47
CA ASN A 147 0.01 8.88 3.41
C ASN A 147 0.00 10.31 3.99
N HIS A 148 0.71 11.27 3.39
CA HIS A 148 0.78 12.63 3.91
C HIS A 148 -0.33 13.53 3.34
N PHE A 149 -1.35 13.82 4.16
CA PHE A 149 -2.50 14.65 3.81
C PHE A 149 -2.68 15.82 4.80
N PRO A 150 -1.90 16.91 4.69
CA PRO A 150 -1.82 17.96 5.69
C PRO A 150 -3.14 18.72 5.90
N ASP A 151 -3.99 18.83 4.88
CA ASP A 151 -5.27 19.53 5.00
C ASP A 151 -6.29 18.71 5.81
N LEU A 152 -6.32 17.38 5.61
CA LEU A 152 -7.16 16.47 6.43
C LEU A 152 -6.68 16.44 7.88
N GLU A 153 -5.35 16.45 8.09
CA GLU A 153 -4.74 16.57 9.42
C GLU A 153 -5.16 17.87 10.11
N ARG A 154 -5.04 19.00 9.41
CA ARG A 154 -5.39 20.32 9.94
C ARG A 154 -6.86 20.37 10.33
N ALA A 155 -7.75 19.93 9.45
CA ALA A 155 -9.19 19.91 9.72
C ALA A 155 -9.53 19.06 10.96
N ALA A 156 -8.92 17.88 11.09
CA ALA A 156 -9.13 17.02 12.26
C ALA A 156 -8.57 17.62 13.55
N GLU A 157 -7.41 18.28 13.49
CA GLU A 157 -6.78 18.95 14.63
C GLU A 157 -7.56 20.18 15.09
N GLU A 158 -8.18 20.93 14.17
CA GLU A 158 -9.05 22.08 14.47
C GLU A 158 -10.33 21.63 15.19
N VAL A 159 -10.94 20.53 14.75
CA VAL A 159 -12.15 19.98 15.38
C VAL A 159 -11.84 19.29 16.72
N GLY A 160 -10.76 18.52 16.79
CA GLY A 160 -10.35 17.78 17.99
C GLY A 160 -9.56 18.60 19.01
N LEU A 161 -9.16 19.82 18.66
CA LEU A 161 -8.27 20.68 19.44
C LEU A 161 -6.97 19.99 19.85
N LYS A 162 -6.46 19.10 18.98
CA LYS A 162 -5.26 18.27 19.20
C LYS A 162 -5.30 17.45 20.50
N ARG A 163 -6.49 17.16 21.04
CA ARG A 163 -6.64 16.34 22.24
C ARG A 163 -6.47 14.87 21.90
N LEU A 164 -5.58 14.19 22.62
CA LEU A 164 -5.43 12.74 22.55
C LEU A 164 -6.37 12.07 23.57
N ASN A 165 -6.80 10.84 23.30
CA ASN A 165 -7.66 10.05 24.19
C ASN A 165 -9.02 10.71 24.48
N LEU A 166 -9.67 11.26 23.43
CA LEU A 166 -11.05 11.73 23.48
C LEU A 166 -11.97 10.61 23.99
N SER A 167 -12.87 10.94 24.93
CA SER A 167 -13.91 10.04 25.41
C SER A 167 -15.01 9.84 24.34
N VAL A 168 -15.94 8.91 24.59
CA VAL A 168 -17.11 8.76 23.71
C VAL A 168 -18.00 10.00 23.83
N GLU A 169 -18.11 10.53 25.03
CA GLU A 169 -18.87 11.73 25.39
C GLU A 169 -18.30 12.96 24.66
N ASP A 170 -16.97 13.14 24.65
CA ASP A 170 -16.32 14.21 23.88
C ASP A 170 -16.72 14.16 22.40
N LEU A 171 -16.74 12.97 21.78
CA LEU A 171 -17.08 12.83 20.36
C LEU A 171 -18.57 13.03 20.10
N ILE A 172 -19.44 12.64 21.03
CA ILE A 172 -20.87 12.94 20.99
C ILE A 172 -21.10 14.45 21.03
N ASP A 173 -20.39 15.16 21.92
CA ASP A 173 -20.50 16.61 22.05
C ASP A 173 -19.96 17.34 20.82
N ILE A 174 -18.83 16.89 20.25
CA ILE A 174 -18.32 17.39 18.97
C ILE A 174 -19.36 17.18 17.86
N ALA A 175 -19.92 15.97 17.74
CA ALA A 175 -20.91 15.68 16.70
C ALA A 175 -22.15 16.58 16.82
N LYS A 176 -22.68 16.75 18.05
CA LYS A 176 -23.81 17.66 18.32
C LYS A 176 -23.50 19.11 18.00
N SER A 177 -22.28 19.59 18.31
CA SER A 177 -21.86 20.96 17.99
C SER A 177 -21.81 21.23 16.47
N LEU A 178 -21.68 20.17 15.67
CA LEU A 178 -21.72 20.20 14.20
C LEU A 178 -23.13 19.98 13.63
N GLY A 179 -24.15 19.96 14.49
CA GLY A 179 -25.55 19.78 14.12
C GLY A 179 -25.94 18.33 13.81
N LEU A 180 -25.18 17.34 14.26
CA LEU A 180 -25.52 15.92 14.10
C LEU A 180 -26.42 15.44 15.25
N ASP A 181 -27.54 14.79 14.91
CA ASP A 181 -28.39 14.09 15.88
C ASP A 181 -27.90 12.64 16.06
N ILE A 182 -28.02 12.09 17.27
CA ILE A 182 -27.54 10.73 17.58
C ILE A 182 -28.67 9.90 18.17
N ARG A 183 -28.96 8.77 17.52
CA ARG A 183 -30.00 7.82 17.92
C ARG A 183 -29.42 6.44 18.11
N TRP A 184 -30.02 5.66 19.01
CA TRP A 184 -29.61 4.29 19.29
C TRP A 184 -30.59 3.28 18.69
N ILE A 185 -30.06 2.28 18.00
CA ILE A 185 -30.82 1.18 17.41
C ILE A 185 -30.35 -0.16 17.96
N ASP A 186 -31.18 -1.19 17.82
CA ASP A 186 -30.81 -2.56 18.16
C ASP A 186 -30.89 -3.44 16.91
N ARG A 187 -29.74 -3.80 16.34
CA ARG A 187 -29.63 -4.73 15.21
C ARG A 187 -28.65 -5.84 15.54
N ALA A 188 -29.09 -7.09 15.44
CA ALA A 188 -28.25 -8.25 15.68
C ALA A 188 -27.24 -8.48 14.54
N PRO A 189 -26.09 -9.12 14.82
CA PRO A 189 -25.22 -9.65 13.77
C PRO A 189 -25.99 -10.63 12.87
N GLN A 190 -25.64 -10.66 11.60
CA GLN A 190 -26.17 -11.59 10.61
C GLN A 190 -25.04 -12.52 10.16
N ASP A 191 -25.35 -13.79 9.97
CA ASP A 191 -24.40 -14.74 9.37
C ASP A 191 -24.39 -14.54 7.86
N VAL A 192 -23.19 -14.36 7.29
CA VAL A 192 -22.98 -14.18 5.86
C VAL A 192 -22.07 -15.28 5.36
N VAL A 193 -22.45 -15.92 4.26
CA VAL A 193 -21.65 -16.95 3.57
C VAL A 193 -21.11 -16.31 2.30
N ASP A 194 -19.79 -16.33 2.12
CA ASP A 194 -19.18 -15.83 0.89
C ASP A 194 -19.26 -16.83 -0.27
N GLU A 195 -18.87 -16.40 -1.48
CA GLU A 195 -18.76 -17.25 -2.67
C GLU A 195 -17.82 -18.46 -2.51
N LEU A 196 -17.02 -18.49 -1.44
CA LEU A 196 -16.06 -19.54 -1.11
C LEU A 196 -16.59 -20.49 -0.01
N GLY A 197 -17.85 -20.34 0.41
CA GLY A 197 -18.49 -21.17 1.44
C GLY A 197 -18.02 -20.89 2.87
N VAL A 198 -17.28 -19.80 3.11
CA VAL A 198 -16.82 -19.43 4.45
C VAL A 198 -17.91 -18.63 5.15
N SER A 199 -18.50 -19.22 6.19
CA SER A 199 -19.44 -18.54 7.09
C SER A 199 -18.70 -17.60 8.02
N ALA A 200 -19.12 -16.34 8.06
CA ALA A 200 -18.63 -15.39 9.04
C ALA A 200 -19.71 -14.34 9.38
N LYS A 201 -19.56 -13.73 10.55
CA LYS A 201 -20.58 -12.84 11.11
C LYS A 201 -20.38 -11.43 10.61
N GLN A 202 -21.45 -10.74 10.26
CA GLN A 202 -21.48 -9.32 9.94
C GLN A 202 -22.29 -8.55 10.98
N LEU A 203 -21.82 -7.37 11.37
CA LEU A 203 -22.53 -6.45 12.26
C LEU A 203 -22.51 -5.04 11.68
N VAL A 204 -23.68 -4.48 11.39
CA VAL A 204 -23.81 -3.04 11.13
C VAL A 204 -23.60 -2.32 12.45
N THR A 205 -22.52 -1.55 12.55
CA THR A 205 -22.14 -0.84 13.77
C THR A 205 -22.85 0.49 13.88
N SER A 206 -23.02 1.18 12.76
CA SER A 206 -23.73 2.44 12.67
C SER A 206 -24.06 2.81 11.23
N PHE A 207 -24.95 3.78 11.04
CA PHE A 207 -25.15 4.45 9.75
C PHE A 207 -25.62 5.89 9.94
N MET A 208 -25.52 6.71 8.90
CA MET A 208 -26.00 8.08 8.88
C MET A 208 -27.08 8.26 7.82
N GLU A 209 -28.17 8.95 8.17
CA GLU A 209 -29.23 9.39 7.25
C GLU A 209 -29.25 10.91 7.12
N ALA A 210 -29.55 11.40 5.91
CA ALA A 210 -29.75 12.81 5.68
C ALA A 210 -30.96 13.34 6.50
N PRO A 211 -30.91 14.58 7.02
CA PRO A 211 -29.88 15.60 6.81
C PRO A 211 -28.72 15.60 7.84
N GLY A 212 -28.56 14.54 8.66
CA GLY A 212 -27.50 14.49 9.68
C GLY A 212 -27.82 13.68 10.94
N THR A 213 -28.63 12.63 10.83
CA THR A 213 -28.93 11.73 11.96
C THR A 213 -28.03 10.52 11.91
N ILE A 214 -27.27 10.27 12.97
CA ILE A 214 -26.42 9.10 13.15
C ILE A 214 -27.18 8.07 13.98
N TYR A 215 -27.30 6.85 13.46
CA TYR A 215 -27.85 5.70 14.18
C TYR A 215 -26.71 4.79 14.64
N LEU A 216 -26.56 4.63 15.95
CA LEU A 216 -25.54 3.80 16.58
C LEU A 216 -26.17 2.51 17.09
N ASN A 217 -25.56 1.37 16.78
CA ASN A 217 -26.02 0.09 17.32
C ASN A 217 -25.72 0.02 18.81
N LYS A 218 -26.71 -0.33 19.65
CA LYS A 218 -26.57 -0.45 21.11
C LYS A 218 -25.43 -1.37 21.53
N ARG A 219 -25.12 -2.40 20.74
CA ARG A 219 -23.97 -3.30 20.96
C ARG A 219 -22.63 -2.56 20.98
N MET A 220 -22.52 -1.40 20.35
CA MET A 220 -21.27 -0.62 20.35
C MET A 220 -20.93 -0.02 21.71
N ARG A 221 -21.85 -0.04 22.68
CA ARG A 221 -21.57 0.36 24.08
C ARG A 221 -20.51 -0.54 24.72
N ASP A 222 -20.49 -1.82 24.35
CA ASP A 222 -19.50 -2.79 24.85
C ASP A 222 -18.14 -2.65 24.13
N TYR A 223 -18.08 -1.87 23.05
CA TYR A 223 -16.90 -1.68 22.21
C TYR A 223 -16.55 -0.19 22.05
N PRO A 224 -16.18 0.52 23.14
CA PRO A 224 -16.01 1.97 23.12
C PRO A 224 -14.97 2.44 22.10
N THR A 225 -13.87 1.71 21.91
CA THR A 225 -12.86 2.07 20.91
C THR A 225 -13.38 2.05 19.47
N ARG A 226 -14.37 1.17 19.18
CA ARG A 226 -15.02 1.12 17.88
C ARG A 226 -16.05 2.24 17.76
N LEU A 227 -16.84 2.46 18.80
CA LEU A 227 -17.81 3.55 18.86
C LEU A 227 -17.15 4.91 18.60
N LYS A 228 -15.99 5.15 19.22
CA LYS A 228 -15.17 6.36 18.97
C LYS A 228 -14.79 6.49 17.49
N TYR A 229 -14.37 5.39 16.86
CA TYR A 229 -14.03 5.38 15.44
C TYR A 229 -15.23 5.70 14.55
N ASP A 230 -16.38 5.06 14.79
CA ASP A 230 -17.60 5.31 14.02
C ASP A 230 -18.03 6.78 14.10
N LEU A 231 -18.09 7.35 15.31
CA LEU A 231 -18.40 8.76 15.53
C LEU A 231 -17.41 9.67 14.80
N ALA A 232 -16.11 9.39 14.91
CA ALA A 232 -15.06 10.18 14.26
C ALA A 232 -15.16 10.14 12.73
N VAL A 233 -15.59 9.02 12.13
CA VAL A 233 -15.83 8.92 10.68
C VAL A 233 -17.00 9.82 10.27
N TYR A 234 -18.12 9.83 10.99
CA TYR A 234 -19.24 10.71 10.66
C TYR A 234 -18.94 12.19 10.90
N ILE A 235 -18.18 12.52 11.95
CA ILE A 235 -17.66 13.89 12.16
C ILE A 235 -16.82 14.30 10.95
N GLY A 236 -15.88 13.45 10.51
CA GLY A 236 -15.08 13.70 9.31
C GLY A 236 -15.94 13.91 8.07
N HIS A 237 -16.92 13.04 7.85
CA HIS A 237 -17.85 13.18 6.72
C HIS A 237 -18.61 14.52 6.77
N ARG A 238 -19.10 14.93 7.95
CA ARG A 238 -19.84 16.19 8.14
C ARG A 238 -19.00 17.44 7.92
N VAL A 239 -17.70 17.37 8.28
CA VAL A 239 -16.74 18.47 8.16
C VAL A 239 -16.24 18.61 6.72
N LEU A 240 -15.96 17.49 6.06
CA LEU A 240 -15.32 17.47 4.74
C LEU A 240 -16.33 17.49 3.58
N HIS A 241 -17.57 17.06 3.81
CA HIS A 241 -18.56 16.89 2.75
C HIS A 241 -19.88 17.56 3.12
N SER A 242 -20.58 18.10 2.11
CA SER A 242 -21.92 18.66 2.28
C SER A 242 -22.89 17.55 2.73
N SER A 243 -23.73 17.86 3.72
CA SER A 243 -24.70 16.95 4.37
C SER A 243 -25.85 16.47 3.46
N ASP A 244 -25.91 16.98 2.23
CA ASP A 244 -26.97 16.73 1.29
C ASP A 244 -26.59 15.55 0.38
N GLY A 245 -27.00 14.34 0.78
CA GLY A 245 -27.41 13.34 -0.21
C GLY A 245 -26.88 11.92 -0.10
N MET A 246 -26.07 11.53 0.90
CA MET A 246 -25.55 10.15 0.94
C MET A 246 -25.67 9.49 2.31
N SER A 247 -26.19 8.25 2.30
CA SER A 247 -26.15 7.36 3.46
C SER A 247 -24.77 6.70 3.55
N ASN A 248 -24.14 6.79 4.72
CA ASN A 248 -22.89 6.11 5.01
C ASN A 248 -23.16 5.02 6.05
N VAL A 249 -22.81 3.78 5.74
CA VAL A 249 -23.05 2.61 6.59
C VAL A 249 -21.71 2.03 7.00
N LEU A 250 -21.47 1.96 8.31
CA LEU A 250 -20.29 1.31 8.88
C LEU A 250 -20.67 -0.08 9.39
N SER A 251 -19.88 -1.07 8.99
CA SER A 251 -20.05 -2.45 9.39
C SER A 251 -18.73 -3.09 9.83
N ILE A 252 -18.85 -4.21 10.53
CA ILE A 252 -17.77 -5.08 10.99
C ILE A 252 -18.06 -6.50 10.53
N GLY A 253 -16.99 -7.27 10.36
CA GLY A 253 -17.09 -8.65 9.97
C GLY A 253 -17.07 -8.86 8.49
N HIS A 254 -17.57 -10.02 8.06
CA HIS A 254 -17.35 -10.57 6.74
C HIS A 254 -18.24 -9.94 5.69
N GLN A 255 -17.84 -8.74 5.32
CA GLN A 255 -18.02 -8.23 3.97
C GLN A 255 -16.70 -7.59 3.57
N ASN A 256 -16.18 -8.02 2.42
CA ASN A 256 -15.53 -7.05 1.57
C ASN A 256 -16.55 -5.93 1.37
N ASN A 257 -16.17 -4.65 1.47
CA ASN A 257 -16.97 -3.56 0.92
C ASN A 257 -17.25 -3.73 -0.61
N TRP A 258 -16.88 -4.87 -1.21
CA TRP A 258 -16.90 -5.18 -2.62
C TRP A 258 -18.14 -5.97 -3.05
N GLU A 259 -18.92 -6.55 -2.12
CA GLU A 259 -19.84 -7.65 -2.46
C GLU A 259 -21.34 -7.41 -2.19
N GLN A 260 -21.82 -6.26 -1.67
CA GLN A 260 -23.27 -6.01 -1.68
C GLN A 260 -23.69 -4.54 -1.55
N THR A 261 -24.17 -4.00 -2.66
CA THR A 261 -25.59 -3.66 -2.78
C THR A 261 -26.14 -4.54 -3.88
N ASP A 262 -26.93 -5.55 -3.50
CA ASP A 262 -27.79 -6.28 -4.43
C ASP A 262 -28.86 -5.29 -4.95
N SER A 263 -28.51 -4.52 -5.96
CA SER A 263 -29.47 -4.25 -7.02
C SER A 263 -29.34 -5.39 -8.03
N PRO A 264 -30.46 -5.97 -8.52
CA PRO A 264 -30.47 -7.09 -9.45
C PRO A 264 -30.01 -6.71 -10.87
N MET A 265 -29.15 -5.70 -11.00
CA MET A 265 -28.43 -5.31 -12.20
C MET A 265 -27.01 -4.95 -11.75
N SER A 266 -26.11 -5.93 -11.76
CA SER A 266 -24.67 -5.67 -11.70
C SER A 266 -24.27 -4.98 -13.01
N ASN A 267 -24.51 -3.68 -13.12
CA ASN A 267 -23.95 -2.91 -14.20
C ASN A 267 -22.43 -2.94 -14.02
N SER A 268 -21.74 -3.63 -14.91
CA SER A 268 -20.28 -3.60 -15.07
C SER A 268 -19.78 -2.21 -15.52
N GLU A 269 -20.69 -1.25 -15.68
CA GLU A 269 -20.39 0.13 -16.00
C GLU A 269 -19.75 0.84 -14.78
N LEU A 270 -18.58 1.43 -15.01
CA LEU A 270 -17.93 2.31 -14.04
C LEU A 270 -18.85 3.49 -13.70
N ASN A 271 -19.53 3.41 -12.55
CA ASN A 271 -20.29 4.53 -12.03
C ASN A 271 -19.34 5.52 -11.30
N SER A 272 -19.30 6.76 -11.76
CA SER A 272 -18.52 7.83 -11.13
C SER A 272 -18.92 8.09 -9.68
N GLN A 273 -20.16 7.76 -9.30
CA GLN A 273 -20.66 7.86 -7.93
C GLN A 273 -19.95 6.88 -6.99
N ASP A 274 -19.65 5.65 -7.44
CA ASP A 274 -18.96 4.64 -6.61
C ASP A 274 -17.53 5.07 -6.29
N ILE A 275 -16.85 5.66 -7.28
CA ILE A 275 -15.50 6.19 -7.12
C ILE A 275 -15.52 7.36 -6.13
N LEU A 276 -16.48 8.28 -6.29
CA LEU A 276 -16.64 9.43 -5.39
C LEU A 276 -16.96 8.99 -3.97
N GLN A 277 -17.84 8.00 -3.78
CA GLN A 277 -18.17 7.46 -2.46
C GLN A 277 -16.95 6.80 -1.82
N ALA A 278 -16.20 5.97 -2.55
CA ALA A 278 -14.97 5.36 -2.03
C ALA A 278 -13.93 6.41 -1.63
N TRP A 279 -13.83 7.51 -2.40
CA TRP A 279 -12.95 8.64 -2.07
C TRP A 279 -13.38 9.34 -0.77
N ARG A 280 -14.67 9.65 -0.63
CA ARG A 280 -15.23 10.25 0.60
C ARG A 280 -15.07 9.35 1.83
N ASP A 281 -15.28 8.04 1.67
CA ASP A 281 -15.05 7.04 2.71
C ASP A 281 -13.59 7.07 3.18
N PHE A 282 -12.65 7.18 2.23
CA PHE A 282 -11.23 7.31 2.52
C PHE A 282 -10.92 8.61 3.29
N GLU A 283 -11.37 9.76 2.81
CA GLU A 283 -11.12 11.06 3.44
C GLU A 283 -11.67 11.10 4.87
N SER A 284 -12.91 10.62 5.07
CA SER A 284 -13.58 10.54 6.37
C SER A 284 -12.86 9.57 7.32
N SER A 285 -12.38 8.43 6.82
CA SER A 285 -11.60 7.45 7.58
C SER A 285 -10.22 7.97 7.98
N PHE A 286 -9.54 8.68 7.08
CA PHE A 286 -8.26 9.32 7.38
C PHE A 286 -8.44 10.42 8.44
N PHE A 287 -9.44 11.28 8.26
CA PHE A 287 -9.82 12.31 9.23
C PHE A 287 -10.10 11.70 10.60
N ALA A 288 -10.87 10.60 10.68
CA ALA A 288 -11.17 9.93 11.93
C ALA A 288 -9.90 9.48 12.68
N GLY A 289 -8.93 8.94 11.94
CA GLY A 289 -7.62 8.58 12.49
C GLY A 289 -6.84 9.79 13.02
N ALA A 290 -6.87 10.92 12.30
CA ALA A 290 -6.21 12.15 12.72
C ALA A 290 -6.92 12.81 13.92
N LEU A 291 -8.25 12.74 13.99
CA LEU A 291 -9.04 13.27 15.12
C LEU A 291 -8.76 12.49 16.41
N LEU A 292 -8.78 11.16 16.33
CA LEU A 292 -8.56 10.28 17.47
C LEU A 292 -7.09 10.20 17.90
N CYS A 293 -6.17 10.39 16.95
CA CYS A 293 -4.73 10.33 17.18
C CYS A 293 -4.04 11.52 16.47
N PRO A 294 -4.14 12.74 17.05
CA PRO A 294 -3.54 13.95 16.48
C PRO A 294 -2.03 13.80 16.28
N LYS A 295 -1.49 14.36 15.20
CA LYS A 295 -0.15 14.00 14.69
C LYS A 295 0.95 14.17 15.73
N VAL A 296 1.07 15.35 16.32
CA VAL A 296 2.14 15.67 17.29
C VAL A 296 1.95 14.93 18.62
N PRO A 297 0.78 14.99 19.29
CA PRO A 297 0.55 14.27 20.55
C PRO A 297 0.72 12.75 20.41
N PHE A 298 0.20 12.16 19.34
CA PHE A 298 0.29 10.71 19.14
C PHE A 298 1.73 10.28 18.82
N ARG A 299 2.48 11.06 18.02
CA ARG A 299 3.91 10.81 17.80
C ARG A 299 4.70 10.84 19.11
N GLN A 300 4.48 11.83 19.97
CA GLN A 300 5.15 11.89 21.28
C GLN A 300 4.82 10.67 22.15
N LEU A 301 3.58 10.19 22.09
CA LEU A 301 3.18 8.98 22.81
C LEU A 301 3.86 7.72 22.26
N LEU A 302 4.00 7.60 20.93
CA LEU A 302 4.73 6.52 20.27
C LEU A 302 6.21 6.53 20.64
N ASP A 303 6.86 7.70 20.58
CA ASP A 303 8.27 7.87 20.92
C ASP A 303 8.53 7.47 22.39
N ARG A 304 7.65 7.87 23.33
CA ARG A 304 7.76 7.46 24.74
C ARG A 304 7.51 5.97 25.00
N SER A 305 6.83 5.30 24.07
CA SER A 305 6.42 3.91 24.21
C SER A 305 7.23 2.96 23.31
N GLY A 306 8.26 3.44 22.60
CA GLY A 306 9.07 2.61 21.71
C GLY A 306 8.30 1.99 20.53
N TYR A 307 7.26 2.68 20.05
CA TYR A 307 6.36 2.23 18.97
C TYR A 307 5.67 0.87 19.21
N GLU A 308 5.45 0.51 20.48
CA GLU A 308 4.69 -0.68 20.87
C GLU A 308 3.22 -0.60 20.44
N ILE A 309 2.63 -1.71 19.97
CA ILE A 309 1.21 -1.77 19.59
C ILE A 309 0.29 -1.43 20.78
N ASP A 310 0.68 -1.83 21.99
CA ASP A 310 -0.07 -1.61 23.24
C ASP A 310 -0.33 -0.12 23.57
N VAL A 311 0.36 0.80 22.88
CA VAL A 311 0.08 2.23 22.92
C VAL A 311 -1.39 2.57 22.62
N HIS A 312 -2.07 1.72 21.85
CA HIS A 312 -3.49 1.89 21.52
C HIS A 312 -4.37 1.99 22.77
N LYS A 313 -3.99 1.30 23.87
CA LYS A 313 -4.70 1.33 25.16
C LYS A 313 -4.60 2.71 25.79
N LYS A 314 -3.40 3.32 25.77
CA LYS A 314 -3.16 4.69 26.28
C LYS A 314 -3.84 5.75 25.43
N ALA A 315 -3.88 5.55 24.10
CA ALA A 315 -4.59 6.43 23.18
C ALA A 315 -6.12 6.24 23.21
N GLY A 316 -6.62 5.17 23.86
CA GLY A 316 -8.05 4.88 23.95
C GLY A 316 -8.70 4.53 22.61
N VAL A 317 -7.95 3.91 21.69
CA VAL A 317 -8.39 3.51 20.34
C VAL A 317 -8.16 2.02 20.08
N SER A 318 -8.72 1.51 19.00
CA SER A 318 -8.46 0.12 18.60
C SER A 318 -7.02 -0.05 18.10
N PRO A 319 -6.42 -1.25 18.22
CA PRO A 319 -5.08 -1.52 17.67
C PRO A 319 -4.98 -1.17 16.18
N SER A 320 -6.05 -1.43 15.41
CA SER A 320 -6.11 -1.11 13.98
C SER A 320 -5.96 0.38 13.68
N VAL A 321 -6.59 1.24 14.47
CA VAL A 321 -6.47 2.71 14.33
C VAL A 321 -5.05 3.15 14.69
N ALA A 322 -4.52 2.68 15.82
CA ALA A 322 -3.17 3.03 16.26
C ALA A 322 -2.11 2.60 15.23
N MET A 323 -2.16 1.35 14.76
CA MET A 323 -1.20 0.81 13.78
C MET A 323 -1.29 1.50 12.42
N ARG A 324 -2.50 1.79 11.92
CA ARG A 324 -2.64 2.60 10.69
C ARG A 324 -2.06 3.98 10.87
N ARG A 325 -2.29 4.60 12.03
CA ARG A 325 -1.79 5.94 12.32
C ARG A 325 -0.27 6.00 12.45
N MET A 326 0.37 4.95 12.98
CA MET A 326 1.85 4.84 13.02
C MET A 326 2.48 5.06 11.64
N THR A 327 1.84 4.56 10.57
CA THR A 327 2.37 4.64 9.19
C THR A 327 2.50 6.06 8.62
N VAL A 328 1.90 7.06 9.26
CA VAL A 328 1.87 8.45 8.80
C VAL A 328 2.44 9.44 9.81
N VAL A 329 2.37 9.14 11.11
CA VAL A 329 2.93 10.03 12.15
C VAL A 329 4.40 9.76 12.46
N SER A 330 4.88 8.54 12.16
CA SER A 330 6.28 8.16 12.33
C SER A 330 7.18 9.07 11.47
N PRO A 331 8.34 9.51 12.00
CA PRO A 331 9.34 10.21 11.19
C PRO A 331 9.98 9.30 10.13
N TYR A 332 10.02 8.00 10.38
CA TYR A 332 10.48 7.01 9.41
C TYR A 332 9.33 6.70 8.43
N PRO A 333 9.49 6.87 7.10
CA PRO A 333 8.38 6.77 6.15
C PRO A 333 8.16 5.35 5.58
N HIS A 334 9.12 4.43 5.78
CA HIS A 334 9.13 3.13 5.12
C HIS A 334 8.30 2.07 5.87
N TRP A 335 7.01 2.36 6.05
CA TRP A 335 6.04 1.47 6.72
C TRP A 335 5.15 0.70 5.76
N HIS A 336 4.61 -0.40 6.23
CA HIS A 336 3.46 -1.09 5.66
C HIS A 336 2.50 -1.51 6.77
N TYR A 337 1.24 -1.70 6.40
CA TYR A 337 0.19 -2.16 7.29
C TYR A 337 -0.74 -3.14 6.55
N PHE A 338 -1.09 -4.23 7.22
CA PHE A 338 -2.02 -5.24 6.74
C PHE A 338 -3.08 -5.55 7.81
N ASP A 339 -4.34 -5.62 7.39
CA ASP A 339 -5.48 -6.10 8.18
C ASP A 339 -6.05 -7.34 7.48
N ALA A 340 -5.85 -8.51 8.07
CA ALA A 340 -6.12 -9.81 7.47
C ALA A 340 -7.29 -10.55 8.13
N TYR A 341 -8.15 -11.13 7.30
CA TYR A 341 -9.21 -12.05 7.71
C TYR A 341 -9.00 -13.40 7.04
N GLY A 342 -8.82 -14.46 7.82
CA GLY A 342 -8.68 -15.83 7.32
C GLY A 342 -7.60 -16.02 6.22
N PRO A 343 -7.50 -17.23 5.65
CA PRO A 343 -6.54 -17.51 4.59
C PRO A 343 -6.86 -16.74 3.30
N GLY A 344 -5.94 -15.87 2.87
CA GLY A 344 -5.98 -15.25 1.53
C GLY A 344 -6.83 -13.99 1.37
N LYS A 345 -7.25 -13.31 2.45
CA LYS A 345 -7.95 -12.02 2.37
C LYS A 345 -7.35 -10.95 3.31
N LEU A 346 -7.05 -9.77 2.79
CA LEU A 346 -6.72 -8.54 3.53
C LEU A 346 -7.79 -7.49 3.24
N LYS A 347 -8.41 -7.02 4.31
CA LYS A 347 -9.42 -5.97 4.29
C LYS A 347 -8.80 -4.60 4.02
N ALA A 348 -7.66 -4.31 4.62
CA ALA A 348 -6.97 -3.03 4.46
C ALA A 348 -5.47 -3.25 4.28
N VAL A 349 -4.89 -2.48 3.36
CA VAL A 349 -3.47 -2.57 3.02
C VAL A 349 -2.90 -1.18 2.74
N TYR A 350 -1.75 -0.90 3.33
CA TYR A 350 -0.92 0.25 3.00
C TYR A 350 0.54 -0.18 2.81
N ARG A 351 1.24 0.41 1.82
CA ARG A 351 2.61 0.02 1.42
C ARG A 351 3.51 1.25 1.18
N GLY A 352 3.72 2.06 2.21
CA GLY A 352 4.64 3.21 2.16
C GLY A 352 6.09 2.84 1.83
N ASN A 353 6.50 1.60 2.08
CA ASN A 353 7.80 1.04 1.70
C ASN A 353 7.84 0.31 0.35
N GLY A 354 6.72 0.22 -0.38
CA GLY A 354 6.66 -0.49 -1.66
C GLY A 354 6.76 -2.02 -1.58
N ILE A 355 6.61 -2.63 -0.40
CA ILE A 355 6.61 -4.10 -0.25
C ILE A 355 5.58 -4.73 -1.21
N PRO A 356 5.93 -5.76 -2.01
CA PRO A 356 4.95 -6.40 -2.87
C PRO A 356 3.85 -7.07 -2.04
N LEU A 357 2.64 -7.17 -2.59
CA LEU A 357 1.56 -7.83 -1.86
C LEU A 357 1.77 -9.35 -1.87
N PRO A 358 1.43 -10.04 -0.76
CA PRO A 358 1.42 -11.50 -0.74
C PRO A 358 0.37 -12.12 -1.67
N TRP A 359 -0.65 -11.35 -2.08
CA TRP A 359 -1.68 -11.75 -3.04
C TRP A 359 -2.26 -10.48 -3.72
N GLY A 360 -2.78 -10.60 -4.94
CA GLY A 360 -3.57 -9.52 -5.52
C GLY A 360 -4.90 -9.45 -4.77
N ASN A 361 -5.25 -8.30 -4.19
CA ASN A 361 -6.39 -8.24 -3.26
C ASN A 361 -7.71 -8.76 -3.86
N MET A 362 -7.81 -8.90 -5.18
CA MET A 362 -9.05 -9.08 -5.94
C MET A 362 -9.39 -10.54 -6.26
N ARG A 363 -8.44 -11.47 -6.10
CA ARG A 363 -8.65 -12.92 -6.35
C ARG A 363 -7.81 -13.77 -5.41
N LYS A 364 -8.31 -14.96 -5.08
CA LYS A 364 -7.55 -15.98 -4.33
C LYS A 364 -6.29 -16.34 -5.11
N VAL A 365 -5.13 -16.28 -4.46
CA VAL A 365 -3.86 -16.73 -5.04
C VAL A 365 -3.69 -18.20 -4.71
N ASN A 366 -3.32 -19.01 -5.72
CA ASN A 366 -3.20 -20.46 -5.56
C ASN A 366 -2.03 -20.84 -4.63
N ASP A 367 -0.94 -20.07 -4.64
CA ASP A 367 0.29 -20.39 -3.90
C ASP A 367 0.75 -19.24 -2.96
N PRO A 368 -0.03 -18.90 -1.90
CA PRO A 368 0.34 -17.82 -1.00
C PRO A 368 1.44 -18.29 -0.03
N CYS A 369 2.55 -17.55 0.03
CA CYS A 369 3.67 -17.86 0.89
C CYS A 369 3.24 -17.89 2.38
N GLN A 370 3.29 -19.06 3.01
CA GLN A 370 2.83 -19.24 4.40
C GLN A 370 3.78 -18.64 5.46
N HIS A 371 4.93 -18.10 5.06
CA HIS A 371 5.96 -17.61 5.96
C HIS A 371 5.86 -16.12 6.30
N TRP A 372 4.94 -15.39 5.67
CA TRP A 372 4.65 -14.02 6.07
C TRP A 372 4.14 -14.00 7.52
N ALA A 373 4.58 -13.01 8.30
CA ALA A 373 4.22 -12.87 9.71
C ALA A 373 2.69 -12.89 9.92
N VAL A 374 1.95 -12.19 9.05
CA VAL A 374 0.49 -12.12 9.08
C VAL A 374 -0.19 -13.49 8.90
N PHE A 375 0.30 -14.34 8.00
CA PHE A 375 -0.33 -15.66 7.73
C PHE A 375 0.06 -16.71 8.74
N ARG A 376 1.32 -16.73 9.16
CA ARG A 376 1.74 -17.58 10.29
C ARG A 376 0.89 -17.30 11.52
N ARG A 377 0.55 -16.04 11.73
CA ARG A 377 -0.24 -15.64 12.88
C ARG A 377 -1.71 -16.05 12.75
N LEU A 378 -2.26 -15.99 11.54
CA LEU A 378 -3.61 -16.52 11.25
C LEU A 378 -3.69 -18.04 11.47
N SER A 379 -2.65 -18.79 11.09
CA SER A 379 -2.62 -20.25 11.23
C SER A 379 -2.23 -20.73 12.62
N GLN A 380 -1.42 -19.96 13.35
CA GLN A 380 -0.99 -20.24 14.73
C GLN A 380 -1.29 -19.04 15.63
N PRO A 381 -2.56 -18.91 16.09
CA PRO A 381 -2.91 -17.83 16.98
C PRO A 381 -2.17 -17.92 18.32
N LEU A 382 -1.58 -16.82 18.78
CA LEU A 382 -1.14 -16.67 20.18
C LEU A 382 -1.90 -15.52 20.84
N ASP A 383 -1.68 -15.34 22.14
CA ASP A 383 -2.28 -14.25 22.92
C ASP A 383 -1.44 -12.96 22.86
N THR A 384 -0.12 -13.07 22.67
CA THR A 384 0.81 -11.93 22.66
C THR A 384 1.24 -11.54 21.25
N SER A 385 1.64 -10.28 21.02
CA SER A 385 2.20 -9.89 19.73
C SER A 385 3.45 -10.69 19.37
N SER A 386 3.75 -10.77 18.06
CA SER A 386 4.92 -11.49 17.54
C SER A 386 5.68 -10.61 16.58
N ALA A 387 6.96 -10.37 16.88
CA ALA A 387 7.90 -9.72 15.97
C ALA A 387 8.58 -10.76 15.07
N GLN A 388 8.83 -10.43 13.80
CA GLN A 388 9.50 -11.30 12.84
C GLN A 388 10.42 -10.48 11.92
N ILE A 389 11.69 -10.91 11.81
CA ILE A 389 12.61 -10.45 10.75
C ILE A 389 12.40 -11.31 9.51
N SER A 390 12.12 -10.65 8.39
CA SER A 390 11.82 -11.30 7.11
C SER A 390 12.71 -10.76 6.00
N ILE A 391 13.15 -11.63 5.10
CA ILE A 391 13.91 -11.26 3.91
C ILE A 391 13.06 -11.54 2.68
N LEU A 392 12.96 -10.55 1.79
CA LEU A 392 12.16 -10.63 0.57
C LEU A 392 12.91 -9.96 -0.58
N ASN A 393 12.99 -10.64 -1.72
CA ASN A 393 13.51 -10.03 -2.94
C ASN A 393 12.45 -9.13 -3.58
N VAL A 394 12.84 -7.89 -3.88
CA VAL A 394 12.02 -6.90 -4.57
C VAL A 394 12.85 -6.35 -5.73
N GLY A 395 12.44 -6.63 -6.97
CA GLY A 395 13.20 -6.19 -8.15
C GLY A 395 14.62 -6.75 -8.20
N ASN A 396 14.79 -8.05 -7.87
CA ASN A 396 16.08 -8.76 -7.73
C ASN A 396 17.00 -8.29 -6.58
N GLU A 397 16.61 -7.30 -5.78
CA GLU A 397 17.36 -6.88 -4.60
C GLU A 397 16.71 -7.44 -3.31
N PRO A 398 17.49 -8.04 -2.39
CA PRO A 398 16.95 -8.48 -1.10
C PRO A 398 16.74 -7.30 -0.16
N ARG A 399 15.60 -7.31 0.53
CA ARG A 399 15.25 -6.32 1.55
C ARG A 399 14.94 -7.00 2.88
N ILE A 400 15.34 -6.33 3.96
CA ILE A 400 15.11 -6.78 5.34
C ILE A 400 13.90 -6.04 5.87
N TYR A 401 12.86 -6.79 6.24
CA TYR A 401 11.66 -6.27 6.87
C TYR A 401 11.60 -6.73 8.33
N CYS A 402 11.15 -5.83 9.21
CA CYS A 402 10.67 -6.20 10.54
C CYS A 402 9.16 -6.02 10.57
N CYS A 403 8.42 -7.02 11.04
CA CYS A 403 6.97 -7.00 11.16
C CYS A 403 6.54 -7.36 12.58
N GLU A 404 5.54 -6.67 13.13
CA GLU A 404 4.86 -7.06 14.36
C GLU A 404 3.39 -7.37 14.05
N SER A 405 2.94 -8.54 14.49
CA SER A 405 1.59 -9.05 14.26
C SER A 405 0.85 -9.32 15.57
N VAL A 406 -0.44 -9.01 15.61
CA VAL A 406 -1.34 -9.25 16.76
C VAL A 406 -2.65 -9.89 16.29
N ASN A 407 -3.14 -10.87 17.05
CA ASN A 407 -4.50 -11.39 16.87
C ASN A 407 -5.48 -10.48 17.60
N VAL A 408 -6.59 -10.18 16.95
CA VAL A 408 -7.71 -9.52 17.63
C VAL A 408 -9.01 -10.18 17.18
N PHE A 409 -10.03 -10.09 18.02
CA PHE A 409 -11.40 -10.42 17.63
C PHE A 409 -12.13 -9.14 17.30
N ASP A 410 -12.88 -9.14 16.20
CA ASP A 410 -13.76 -8.02 15.91
C ASP A 410 -15.07 -8.12 16.72
N PRO A 411 -15.83 -7.02 16.88
CA PRO A 411 -17.13 -7.02 17.56
C PRO A 411 -18.19 -7.98 17.01
N ALA A 412 -18.01 -8.55 15.82
CA ALA A 412 -18.87 -9.60 15.28
C ALA A 412 -18.40 -11.02 15.68
N GLY A 413 -17.24 -11.14 16.34
CA GLY A 413 -16.65 -12.38 16.82
C GLY A 413 -15.68 -13.04 15.83
N ASN A 414 -15.30 -12.34 14.76
CA ASN A 414 -14.39 -12.91 13.76
C ASN A 414 -12.93 -12.71 14.18
N ASN A 415 -12.11 -13.74 13.96
CA ASN A 415 -10.66 -13.65 14.16
C ASN A 415 -10.00 -12.86 13.02
N ARG A 416 -9.07 -11.99 13.37
CA ARG A 416 -8.32 -11.15 12.43
C ARG A 416 -6.89 -10.95 12.92
N VAL A 417 -5.98 -10.77 11.97
CA VAL A 417 -4.58 -10.42 12.27
C VAL A 417 -4.27 -9.05 11.75
N LEU A 418 -3.76 -8.21 12.64
CA LEU A 418 -3.22 -6.91 12.29
C LEU A 418 -1.71 -7.02 12.25
N CYS A 419 -1.08 -6.50 11.20
CA CYS A 419 0.36 -6.52 11.03
C CYS A 419 0.85 -5.12 10.62
N ALA A 420 1.80 -4.59 11.37
CA ALA A 420 2.56 -3.41 10.97
C ALA A 420 3.99 -3.86 10.69
N GLY A 421 4.65 -3.25 9.70
CA GLY A 421 6.03 -3.57 9.41
C GLY A 421 6.78 -2.43 8.76
N ILE A 422 8.09 -2.54 8.76
CA ILE A 422 9.01 -1.54 8.23
C ILE A 422 10.09 -2.19 7.38
N ASP A 423 10.55 -1.48 6.35
CA ASP A 423 11.78 -1.82 5.62
C ASP A 423 12.97 -1.27 6.42
N LEU A 424 13.98 -2.09 6.72
CA LEU A 424 15.16 -1.67 7.48
C LEU A 424 16.29 -1.16 6.59
N ASN A 425 16.28 -1.48 5.29
CA ASN A 425 17.39 -1.14 4.40
C ASN A 425 17.68 0.36 4.34
N PRO A 426 16.68 1.27 4.19
CA PRO A 426 16.94 2.71 4.16
C PRO A 426 17.59 3.23 5.46
N ALA A 427 17.20 2.69 6.61
CA ALA A 427 17.80 3.07 7.89
C ALA A 427 19.24 2.58 8.04
N ILE A 428 19.54 1.37 7.56
CA ILE A 428 20.92 0.82 7.52
C ILE A 428 21.82 1.69 6.65
N SER A 429 21.39 2.01 5.43
CA SER A 429 22.16 2.85 4.51
C SER A 429 22.36 4.28 5.05
N ALA A 430 21.35 4.85 5.72
CA ALA A 430 21.46 6.18 6.34
C ALA A 430 22.50 6.24 7.49
N GLN A 431 22.84 5.09 8.10
CA GLN A 431 23.91 4.97 9.09
C GLN A 431 25.27 4.60 8.48
N GLY A 432 25.39 4.59 7.15
CA GLY A 432 26.61 4.24 6.44
C GLY A 432 26.87 2.73 6.29
N GLY A 433 25.89 1.89 6.62
CA GLY A 433 25.99 0.43 6.45
C GLY A 433 25.60 -0.02 5.04
N ASP A 434 26.16 -1.15 4.60
CA ASP A 434 25.77 -1.80 3.35
C ASP A 434 24.54 -2.70 3.57
N ALA A 435 23.36 -2.11 3.37
CA ALA A 435 22.09 -2.80 3.54
C ALA A 435 21.92 -4.00 2.59
N ILE A 436 22.47 -3.93 1.38
CA ILE A 436 22.34 -4.99 0.38
C ILE A 436 23.21 -6.17 0.76
N ALA A 437 24.47 -5.93 1.17
CA ALA A 437 25.36 -7.00 1.63
C ALA A 437 24.80 -7.74 2.84
N ILE A 438 24.27 -7.02 3.84
CA ILE A 438 23.65 -7.63 5.03
C ILE A 438 22.42 -8.47 4.62
N ALA A 439 21.60 -7.96 3.71
CA ALA A 439 20.40 -8.64 3.24
C ALA A 439 20.73 -9.91 2.42
N GLU A 440 21.76 -9.87 1.56
CA GLU A 440 22.24 -11.04 0.81
C GLU A 440 22.88 -12.09 1.73
N GLU A 441 23.62 -11.68 2.76
CA GLU A 441 24.17 -12.61 3.75
C GLU A 441 23.06 -13.35 4.49
N LEU A 442 22.07 -12.61 5.04
CA LEU A 442 20.92 -13.22 5.71
C LEU A 442 20.10 -14.13 4.78
N LYS A 443 19.92 -13.72 3.53
CA LYS A 443 19.25 -14.53 2.50
C LYS A 443 19.99 -15.85 2.29
N SER A 444 21.30 -15.80 2.06
CA SER A 444 22.14 -16.98 1.82
C SER A 444 22.14 -17.95 3.01
N LEU A 445 22.21 -17.40 4.23
CA LEU A 445 22.09 -18.18 5.46
C LEU A 445 20.71 -18.80 5.64
N CYS A 446 19.64 -18.08 5.26
CA CYS A 446 18.30 -18.65 5.25
C CYS A 446 18.20 -19.80 4.24
N VAL A 447 18.64 -19.60 2.99
CA VAL A 447 18.56 -20.61 1.93
C VAL A 447 19.27 -21.90 2.32
N SER A 448 20.50 -21.81 2.85
CA SER A 448 21.28 -22.96 3.33
C SER A 448 20.64 -23.70 4.51
N SER A 449 19.73 -23.06 5.24
CA SER A 449 19.03 -23.61 6.42
C SER A 449 17.55 -23.92 6.16
N GLY A 450 17.13 -24.17 4.90
CA GLY A 450 15.73 -24.48 4.57
C GLY A 450 14.77 -23.28 4.66
N GLY A 451 15.33 -22.07 4.63
CA GLY A 451 14.68 -20.77 4.56
C GLY A 451 14.44 -20.05 5.90
N SER A 452 15.05 -20.51 6.99
CA SER A 452 15.05 -19.78 8.27
C SER A 452 16.37 -20.01 9.00
N THR A 453 16.94 -18.95 9.59
CA THR A 453 18.26 -19.03 10.22
C THR A 453 18.35 -18.14 11.46
N VAL A 454 19.26 -18.47 12.37
CA VAL A 454 19.60 -17.59 13.49
C VAL A 454 20.41 -16.42 12.95
N ILE A 455 20.04 -15.19 13.32
CA ILE A 455 20.73 -13.98 12.86
C ILE A 455 22.16 -13.97 13.43
N PRO A 456 23.21 -13.85 12.60
CA PRO A 456 24.60 -13.75 13.07
C PRO A 456 24.84 -12.56 13.99
N GLN A 457 25.79 -12.70 14.92
CA GLN A 457 26.01 -11.70 15.98
C GLN A 457 26.40 -10.32 15.45
N HIS A 458 27.15 -10.23 14.34
CA HIS A 458 27.48 -8.94 13.72
C HIS A 458 26.23 -8.26 13.15
N ILE A 459 25.40 -9.00 12.42
CA ILE A 459 24.11 -8.48 11.90
C ILE A 459 23.17 -8.09 13.05
N LYS A 460 23.14 -8.88 14.14
CA LYS A 460 22.35 -8.52 15.33
C LYS A 460 22.78 -7.16 15.88
N LYS A 461 24.09 -6.87 15.93
CA LYS A 461 24.62 -5.60 16.43
C LYS A 461 24.21 -4.43 15.53
N ASP A 462 24.28 -4.62 14.21
CA ASP A 462 23.87 -3.61 13.23
C ASP A 462 22.38 -3.30 13.36
N LEU A 463 21.52 -4.34 13.34
CA LEU A 463 20.08 -4.18 13.46
C LEU A 463 19.66 -3.63 14.84
N THR A 464 20.41 -3.94 15.92
CA THR A 464 20.18 -3.35 17.25
C THR A 464 20.48 -1.85 17.25
N THR A 465 21.50 -1.41 16.52
CA THR A 465 21.80 0.02 16.35
C THR A 465 20.65 0.72 15.63
N ILE A 466 20.12 0.11 14.56
CA ILE A 466 18.93 0.61 13.86
C ILE A 466 17.70 0.65 14.77
N ALA A 467 17.49 -0.37 15.60
CA ALA A 467 16.38 -0.41 16.54
C ALA A 467 16.37 0.78 17.51
N LYS A 468 17.54 1.15 18.03
CA LYS A 468 17.72 2.29 18.92
C LYS A 468 17.51 3.64 18.24
N ILE A 469 17.99 3.79 17.00
CA ILE A 469 17.84 5.02 16.23
C ILE A 469 16.37 5.26 15.86
N LEU A 470 15.69 4.22 15.38
CA LEU A 470 14.28 4.30 15.06
C LEU A 470 13.40 4.33 16.32
N ASN A 471 13.94 3.92 17.46
CA ASN A 471 13.24 3.76 18.74
C ASN A 471 12.03 2.81 18.61
N ILE A 472 12.22 1.69 17.91
CA ILE A 472 11.18 0.71 17.62
C ILE A 472 11.54 -0.61 18.30
N ASN A 473 10.92 -0.88 19.45
CA ASN A 473 11.28 -1.99 20.34
C ASN A 473 11.05 -3.39 19.73
N TRP A 474 10.05 -3.53 18.86
CA TRP A 474 9.77 -4.81 18.21
C TRP A 474 10.85 -5.22 17.20
N ILE A 475 11.73 -4.31 16.78
CA ILE A 475 12.95 -4.68 16.04
C ILE A 475 13.88 -5.49 16.96
N GLU A 476 14.16 -5.01 18.18
CA GLU A 476 15.01 -5.72 19.14
C GLU A 476 14.44 -7.11 19.48
N ARG A 477 13.12 -7.20 19.68
CA ARG A 477 12.44 -8.51 19.85
C ARG A 477 12.60 -9.40 18.62
N GLY A 478 12.41 -8.85 17.42
CA GLY A 478 12.53 -9.56 16.17
C GLY A 478 13.93 -10.17 15.97
N ILE A 479 14.99 -9.43 16.31
CA ILE A 479 16.39 -9.87 16.15
C ILE A 479 16.73 -11.06 17.07
N GLN A 480 16.02 -11.25 18.18
CA GLN A 480 16.20 -12.43 19.03
C GLN A 480 15.60 -13.70 18.44
N THR A 481 14.72 -13.57 17.44
CA THR A 481 14.12 -14.71 16.73
C THR A 481 14.93 -15.07 15.48
N GLN A 482 14.56 -16.18 14.83
CA GLN A 482 15.14 -16.55 13.54
C GLN A 482 14.66 -15.61 12.43
N ALA A 483 15.59 -15.18 11.58
CA ALA A 483 15.27 -14.54 10.31
C ALA A 483 14.60 -15.55 9.38
N ARG A 484 13.65 -15.07 8.56
CA ARG A 484 12.86 -15.92 7.66
C ARG A 484 12.86 -15.40 6.25
N LEU A 485 13.06 -16.30 5.30
CA LEU A 485 12.92 -16.01 3.90
C LEU A 485 11.45 -16.13 3.46
N ILE A 486 10.91 -15.05 2.91
CA ILE A 486 9.53 -14.96 2.41
C ILE A 486 9.53 -14.66 0.90
N CYS A 487 8.42 -14.91 0.23
CA CYS A 487 8.24 -14.58 -1.19
C CYS A 487 6.88 -13.95 -1.45
N SER A 488 6.79 -13.14 -2.50
CA SER A 488 5.54 -12.52 -2.95
C SER A 488 4.55 -13.57 -3.48
N ARG A 489 5.05 -14.62 -4.14
CA ARG A 489 4.28 -15.75 -4.66
C ARG A 489 5.05 -17.05 -4.55
N GLY A 490 4.36 -18.18 -4.47
CA GLY A 490 4.99 -19.50 -4.40
C GLY A 490 5.88 -19.84 -5.60
N ALA A 491 5.49 -19.42 -6.81
CA ALA A 491 6.27 -19.63 -8.04
C ALA A 491 7.67 -18.98 -8.02
N VAL A 492 7.87 -17.95 -7.20
CA VAL A 492 9.17 -17.27 -7.02
C VAL A 492 9.76 -17.55 -5.64
N CYS A 493 9.46 -18.71 -5.05
CA CYS A 493 9.96 -19.09 -3.73
C CYS A 493 11.49 -19.26 -3.77
N PRO A 494 12.25 -18.46 -3.02
CA PRO A 494 13.72 -18.54 -3.01
C PRO A 494 14.26 -19.61 -2.05
N ARG A 495 13.39 -20.35 -1.33
CA ARG A 495 13.81 -21.39 -0.38
C ARG A 495 14.29 -22.64 -1.14
N GLN A 496 15.24 -23.35 -0.56
CA GLN A 496 15.74 -24.62 -1.07
C GLN A 496 15.65 -25.68 0.05
N PRO A 497 14.81 -26.72 -0.08
CA PRO A 497 13.81 -26.92 -1.13
C PRO A 497 12.72 -25.85 -1.11
N SER A 498 12.07 -25.61 -2.26
CA SER A 498 10.98 -24.63 -2.36
C SER A 498 9.75 -25.16 -1.60
N CYS A 499 8.90 -24.25 -1.08
CA CYS A 499 7.68 -24.63 -0.36
C CYS A 499 6.66 -25.40 -1.21
N TYR A 500 6.80 -25.35 -2.54
CA TYR A 500 5.82 -25.86 -3.51
C TYR A 500 6.38 -26.97 -4.40
N ASN A 501 7.69 -27.28 -4.32
CA ASN A 501 8.27 -28.44 -5.00
C ASN A 501 8.05 -29.70 -4.16
N LYS A 502 6.83 -30.28 -4.30
CA LYS A 502 6.48 -31.69 -4.03
C LYS A 502 5.00 -31.91 -4.41
N CYS A 503 4.72 -31.99 -5.71
CA CYS A 503 3.46 -32.54 -6.27
C CYS A 503 3.68 -33.13 -7.68
N GLY A 504 4.87 -33.66 -7.94
CA GLY A 504 5.19 -34.50 -9.08
C GLY A 504 6.28 -35.45 -8.62
N ASP A 505 6.18 -36.71 -9.00
CA ASP A 505 7.06 -37.83 -8.58
C ASP A 505 6.77 -38.42 -7.20
N SER A 506 5.61 -39.07 -7.10
CA SER A 506 5.50 -40.30 -6.33
C SER A 506 4.73 -41.35 -7.13
N GLY A 507 5.50 -42.21 -7.82
CA GLY A 507 5.15 -43.61 -8.08
C GLY A 507 4.14 -43.90 -9.17
N ASP A 508 4.56 -43.83 -10.43
CA ASP A 508 4.04 -44.75 -11.45
C ASP A 508 5.19 -45.69 -11.84
N THR A 509 5.61 -46.51 -10.86
CA THR A 509 6.26 -47.77 -11.16
C THR A 509 5.14 -48.75 -11.44
N GLY A 510 4.83 -48.92 -12.72
CA GLY A 510 3.91 -49.95 -13.19
C GLY A 510 4.45 -51.32 -12.80
N ASP A 511 3.90 -51.88 -11.72
CA ASP A 511 3.94 -53.32 -11.46
C ASP A 511 2.75 -53.94 -12.18
N GLU A 512 3.05 -54.71 -13.23
CA GLU A 512 2.13 -55.68 -13.82
C GLU A 512 1.74 -56.70 -12.74
N VAL A 513 0.49 -56.67 -12.29
CA VAL A 513 -0.11 -57.81 -11.60
C VAL A 513 -1.31 -58.29 -12.41
N GLN A 514 -1.12 -59.50 -12.95
CA GLN A 514 -2.09 -60.30 -13.68
C GLN A 514 -3.39 -60.46 -12.89
N VAL A 515 -4.50 -60.18 -13.56
CA VAL A 515 -5.84 -60.63 -13.18
C VAL A 515 -5.88 -62.14 -13.38
N LEU A 516 -6.04 -62.89 -12.28
CA LEU A 516 -6.53 -64.26 -12.30
C LEU A 516 -7.99 -64.23 -11.82
N ASP A 517 -8.86 -64.72 -12.69
CA ASP A 517 -10.28 -65.00 -12.46
C ASP A 517 -10.51 -65.90 -11.24
N LEU A 518 -11.43 -65.49 -10.35
CA LEU A 518 -12.61 -66.24 -9.90
C LEU A 518 -13.41 -65.45 -8.85
#